data_AF-A0A7X9KPJ3-F1
#
_entry.id   AF-A0A7X9KPJ3-F1
#
_cell.length_a   1.000
_cell.length_b   1.000
_cell.length_c   1.000
_cell.angle_alpha   90.00
_cell.angle_beta   90.00
_cell.angle_gamma   90.00
#
_symmetry.space_group_name_H-M   'P 1'
#
loop_
_entity.id
_entity.type
_entity.pdbx_description
1 polymer ?
#
loop_
_entity_poly.entity_id
_entity_poly.type
_entity_poly.pdbx_seq_one_letter_code
_entity_poly.pdbx_strand_id
1 'polypeptide(L)'
;MLNIFPYTFFSLFGQGAGFVKEGIPVIRVVTLDMIFMSIAGVWLNSVTGTGKTRVNLAIEVAAIFFYIIFTWYFMHVNYVSLAVAWLNEMVYWTVVFVLAFIYMKRGAWKHTKA
;
A
#
# COMPACT_ATOMS: atom_id res chain seq x y z
N MET A 1 -10.96 -16.12 4.29
CA MET A 1 -10.47 -17.51 4.16
C MET A 1 -8.95 -17.61 4.31
N LEU A 2 -8.18 -16.78 3.59
CA LEU A 2 -6.71 -16.75 3.64
C LEU A 2 -6.11 -16.64 5.06
N ASN A 3 -6.66 -15.75 5.91
CA ASN A 3 -6.22 -15.59 7.31
C ASN A 3 -6.68 -16.69 8.26
N ILE A 4 -7.67 -17.50 7.87
CA ILE A 4 -8.27 -18.55 8.71
C ILE A 4 -7.47 -19.85 8.57
N PHE A 5 -7.03 -20.17 7.35
CA PHE A 5 -6.21 -21.36 7.07
C PHE A 5 -4.87 -21.00 6.37
N PRO A 6 -4.03 -20.13 6.98
CA PRO A 6 -2.81 -19.68 6.33
C PRO A 6 -1.77 -20.80 6.21
N TYR A 7 -1.73 -21.74 7.17
CA TYR A 7 -0.83 -22.90 7.11
C TYR A 7 -1.13 -23.78 5.90
N THR A 8 -2.40 -24.13 5.68
CA THR A 8 -2.83 -24.95 4.54
C THR A 8 -2.48 -24.25 3.23
N PHE A 9 -2.74 -22.94 3.13
CA PHE A 9 -2.38 -22.14 1.95
C PHE A 9 -0.87 -22.19 1.66
N PHE A 10 -0.02 -21.92 2.66
CA PHE A 10 1.43 -21.92 2.45
C PHE A 10 2.02 -23.31 2.24
N SER A 11 1.41 -24.36 2.81
CA SER A 11 1.85 -25.74 2.62
C SER A 11 1.71 -26.24 1.18
N LEU A 12 0.83 -25.64 0.38
CA LEU A 12 0.67 -25.95 -1.05
C LEU A 12 1.94 -25.65 -1.87
N PHE A 13 2.77 -24.71 -1.41
CA PHE A 13 3.99 -24.32 -2.12
C PHE A 13 5.18 -25.26 -1.84
N GLY A 14 5.06 -26.20 -0.89
CA GLY A 14 6.08 -27.23 -0.66
C GLY A 14 7.45 -26.75 -0.16
N GLN A 15 7.59 -25.48 0.27
CA GLN A 15 8.89 -24.87 0.62
C GLN A 15 9.35 -25.12 2.07
N GLY A 16 8.74 -26.08 2.78
CA GLY A 16 9.10 -26.45 4.14
C GLY A 16 8.55 -25.53 5.25
N ALA A 17 8.79 -25.92 6.51
CA ALA A 17 8.17 -25.28 7.68
C ALA A 17 8.67 -23.85 7.94
N GLY A 18 9.92 -23.52 7.59
CA GLY A 18 10.47 -22.18 7.74
C GLY A 18 9.75 -21.15 6.87
N PHE A 19 9.48 -21.50 5.61
CA PHE A 19 8.71 -20.67 4.68
C PHE A 19 7.30 -20.39 5.20
N VAL A 20 6.60 -21.43 5.68
CA VAL A 20 5.25 -21.29 6.24
C VAL A 20 5.25 -20.36 7.45
N LYS A 21 6.25 -20.49 8.34
CA LYS A 21 6.37 -19.66 9.53
C LYS A 21 6.55 -18.17 9.20
N GLU A 22 7.39 -17.84 8.21
CA GLU A 22 7.62 -16.45 7.78
C GLU A 22 6.47 -15.89 6.92
N GLY A 23 5.77 -16.74 6.16
CA GLY A 23 4.65 -16.33 5.31
C GLY A 23 3.38 -15.97 6.08
N ILE A 24 3.10 -16.64 7.21
CA ILE A 24 1.90 -16.39 8.03
C ILE A 24 1.77 -14.92 8.50
N PRO A 25 2.80 -14.27 9.07
CA PRO A 25 2.68 -12.87 9.45
C PRO A 25 2.58 -11.94 8.22
N VAL A 26 3.25 -12.27 7.12
CA VAL A 26 3.18 -11.50 5.85
C VAL A 26 1.76 -11.49 5.28
N ILE A 27 1.10 -12.65 5.20
CA ILE A 27 -0.24 -12.72 4.60
C ILE A 27 -1.29 -11.93 5.39
N ARG A 28 -1.10 -11.82 6.70
CA ARG A 28 -1.95 -10.98 7.57
C ARG A 28 -1.75 -9.50 7.27
N VAL A 29 -0.51 -9.07 7.05
CA VAL A 29 -0.21 -7.70 6.63
C VAL A 29 -0.81 -7.40 5.26
N VAL A 30 -0.57 -8.27 4.27
CA VAL A 30 -1.05 -8.09 2.89
C VAL A 30 -2.58 -8.06 2.82
N THR A 31 -3.27 -8.91 3.58
CA THR A 31 -4.74 -8.91 3.57
C THR A 31 -5.35 -7.66 4.20
N LEU A 32 -4.72 -7.09 5.22
CA LEU A 32 -5.12 -5.78 5.76
C LEU A 32 -4.82 -4.68 4.73
N ASP A 33 -3.67 -4.75 4.08
CA ASP A 33 -3.25 -3.81 3.05
C ASP A 33 -4.24 -3.78 1.87
N MET A 34 -4.74 -4.93 1.41
CA MET A 34 -5.74 -4.99 0.34
C MET A 34 -7.03 -4.20 0.65
N ILE A 35 -7.46 -4.19 1.92
CA ILE A 35 -8.61 -3.38 2.35
C ILE A 35 -8.26 -1.90 2.25
N PHE A 36 -7.06 -1.53 2.70
CA PHE A 36 -6.57 -0.16 2.67
C PHE A 36 -6.40 0.36 1.22
N MET A 37 -5.81 -0.45 0.36
CA MET A 37 -5.72 -0.23 -1.09
C MET A 37 -7.09 0.03 -1.71
N SER A 38 -8.10 -0.75 -1.34
CA SER A 38 -9.46 -0.59 -1.88
C SER A 38 -10.04 0.78 -1.53
N ILE A 39 -9.79 1.28 -0.31
CA ILE A 39 -10.20 2.62 0.11
C ILE A 39 -9.38 3.68 -0.61
N ALA A 40 -8.04 3.61 -0.55
CA ALA A 40 -7.15 4.57 -1.18
C ALA A 40 -7.39 4.70 -2.70
N GLY A 41 -7.60 3.58 -3.38
CA GLY A 41 -7.86 3.50 -4.81
C GLY A 41 -9.13 4.25 -5.23
N VAL A 42 -10.21 4.22 -4.44
CA VAL A 42 -11.44 4.99 -4.73
C VAL A 42 -11.15 6.50 -4.75
N TRP A 43 -10.34 6.99 -3.82
CA TRP A 43 -9.97 8.40 -3.75
C TRP A 43 -9.03 8.80 -4.88
N LEU A 44 -8.04 7.98 -5.18
CA LEU A 44 -7.12 8.22 -6.29
C LEU A 44 -7.87 8.23 -7.65
N ASN A 45 -8.80 7.29 -7.84
CA ASN A 45 -9.69 7.27 -9.00
C ASN A 45 -10.58 8.53 -9.07
N SER A 46 -11.01 9.06 -7.92
CA SER A 46 -11.75 10.33 -7.87
C SER A 46 -10.89 11.52 -8.31
N VAL A 47 -9.60 11.56 -7.93
CA VAL A 47 -8.65 12.58 -8.42
C VAL A 47 -8.49 12.46 -9.94
N THR A 48 -8.29 11.24 -10.44
CA THR A 48 -8.17 10.96 -11.87
C THR A 48 -9.43 11.37 -12.64
N GLY A 49 -10.62 11.16 -12.06
CA GLY A 49 -11.90 11.61 -12.60
C GLY A 49 -12.03 13.13 -12.79
N THR A 50 -11.18 13.93 -12.13
CA THR A 50 -11.13 15.39 -12.34
C THR A 50 -10.38 15.83 -13.60
N GLY A 51 -9.83 14.87 -14.37
CA GLY A 51 -9.05 15.14 -15.59
C GLY A 51 -7.64 15.66 -15.34
N LYS A 52 -7.22 15.83 -14.07
CA LYS A 52 -5.87 16.29 -13.70
C LYS A 52 -4.90 15.14 -13.49
N THR A 53 -4.55 14.44 -14.58
CA THR A 53 -3.62 13.30 -14.56
C THR A 53 -2.24 13.64 -13.97
N ARG A 54 -1.76 14.88 -14.14
CA ARG A 54 -0.51 15.36 -13.52
C ARG A 54 -0.55 15.34 -11.99
N VAL A 55 -1.72 15.59 -11.39
CA VAL A 55 -1.89 15.54 -9.93
C VAL A 55 -1.87 14.09 -9.45
N ASN A 56 -2.53 13.19 -10.18
CA ASN A 56 -2.48 11.76 -9.91
C ASN A 56 -1.03 11.25 -9.90
N LEU A 57 -0.27 11.57 -10.95
CA LEU A 57 1.13 11.22 -11.06
C LEU A 57 1.97 11.81 -9.91
N ALA A 58 1.73 13.06 -9.52
CA ALA A 58 2.44 13.68 -8.40
C ALA A 58 2.16 12.98 -7.06
N ILE A 59 0.92 12.52 -6.83
CA ILE A 59 0.55 11.73 -5.64
C ILE A 59 1.30 10.39 -5.64
N GLU A 60 1.31 9.69 -6.77
CA GLU A 60 2.01 8.41 -6.90
C GLU A 60 3.52 8.55 -6.70
N VAL A 61 4.16 9.57 -7.30
CA VAL A 61 5.60 9.84 -7.11
C VAL A 61 5.91 10.15 -5.64
N ALA A 62 5.08 10.95 -4.97
CA ALA A 62 5.24 11.21 -3.55
C ALA A 62 5.11 9.91 -2.73
N ALA A 63 4.13 9.07 -3.03
CA ALA A 63 3.93 7.79 -2.34
C ALA A 63 5.13 6.84 -2.54
N ILE A 64 5.67 6.74 -3.76
CA ILE A 64 6.88 5.95 -4.04
C ILE A 64 8.09 6.49 -3.28
N PHE A 65 8.23 7.81 -3.17
CA PHE A 65 9.32 8.41 -2.39
C PHE A 65 9.30 7.97 -0.92
N PHE A 66 8.13 8.03 -0.26
CA PHE A 66 7.99 7.54 1.12
C PHE A 66 8.17 6.02 1.22
N TYR A 67 7.67 5.27 0.23
CA TYR A 67 7.84 3.82 0.15
C TYR A 67 9.31 3.41 0.13
N ILE A 68 10.13 4.07 -0.70
CA ILE A 68 11.56 3.78 -0.82
C ILE A 68 12.28 4.11 0.48
N ILE A 69 11.99 5.26 1.10
CA ILE A 69 12.59 5.64 2.39
C ILE A 69 12.27 4.58 3.46
N PHE A 70 11.01 4.19 3.58
CA PHE A 70 10.57 3.19 4.55
C PHE A 70 11.24 1.84 4.28
N THR A 71 11.22 1.39 3.03
CA THR A 71 11.82 0.11 2.62
C THR A 71 13.31 0.10 2.88
N TRP A 72 14.04 1.16 2.50
CA TRP A 72 15.48 1.27 2.75
C TRP A 72 15.80 1.20 4.24
N TYR A 73 15.04 1.92 5.08
CA TYR A 73 15.25 1.92 6.52
C TYR A 73 15.07 0.50 7.13
N PHE A 74 13.95 -0.17 6.84
CA PHE A 74 13.66 -1.49 7.43
C PHE A 74 14.38 -2.66 6.75
N MET A 75 14.87 -2.51 5.52
CA MET A 75 15.61 -3.59 4.85
C MET A 75 17.12 -3.48 5.02
N HIS A 76 17.67 -2.26 5.12
CA HIS A 76 19.11 -2.03 5.16
C HIS A 76 19.64 -1.60 6.52
N VAL A 77 18.91 -0.73 7.23
CA VAL A 77 19.39 -0.16 8.51
C VAL A 77 18.95 -1.02 9.69
N ASN A 78 17.68 -1.41 9.74
CA ASN A 78 17.12 -2.14 10.86
C ASN A 78 16.13 -3.22 10.41
N TYR A 79 16.68 -4.36 9.99
CA TYR A 79 15.88 -5.51 9.61
C TYR A 79 15.24 -6.17 10.83
N VAL A 80 13.91 -6.09 10.90
CA VAL A 80 13.11 -6.68 11.99
C VAL A 80 12.49 -8.01 11.56
N SER A 81 11.71 -8.00 10.48
CA SER A 81 11.07 -9.20 9.92
C SER A 81 10.55 -8.94 8.51
N LEU A 82 10.28 -10.01 7.76
CA LEU A 82 9.69 -9.91 6.44
C LEU A 82 8.29 -9.27 6.48
N ALA A 83 7.52 -9.51 7.54
CA ALA A 83 6.21 -8.89 7.71
C ALA A 83 6.28 -7.37 7.86
N VAL A 84 7.32 -6.84 8.53
CA VAL A 84 7.56 -5.40 8.63
C VAL A 84 8.00 -4.81 7.30
N ALA A 85 8.80 -5.55 6.52
CA ALA A 85 9.14 -5.14 5.16
C ALA A 85 7.88 -4.91 4.32
N TRP A 86 6.90 -5.81 4.40
CA TRP A 86 5.61 -5.71 3.70
C TRP A 86 4.69 -4.59 4.19
N LEU A 87 4.96 -3.97 5.35
CA LEU A 87 4.21 -2.77 5.77
C LEU A 87 4.50 -1.56 4.87
N ASN A 88 5.52 -1.63 4.02
CA ASN A 88 5.83 -0.60 3.04
C ASN A 88 4.64 -0.33 2.09
N GLU A 89 3.91 -1.37 1.67
CA GLU A 89 2.71 -1.22 0.84
C GLU A 89 1.63 -0.43 1.58
N MET A 90 1.45 -0.69 2.88
CA MET A 90 0.50 0.04 3.70
C MET A 90 0.88 1.53 3.83
N VAL A 91 2.19 1.84 3.91
CA VAL A 91 2.69 3.22 3.87
C VAL A 91 2.37 3.88 2.54
N TYR A 92 2.60 3.18 1.42
CA TYR A 92 2.28 3.69 0.08
C TYR A 92 0.79 4.05 -0.04
N TRP A 93 -0.12 3.11 0.28
CA TRP A 93 -1.56 3.35 0.17
C TRP A 93 -2.05 4.42 1.15
N THR A 94 -1.43 4.53 2.32
CA THR A 94 -1.71 5.62 3.27
C THR A 94 -1.35 6.98 2.70
N VAL A 95 -0.17 7.13 2.09
CA VAL A 95 0.23 8.39 1.47
C VAL A 95 -0.70 8.74 0.30
N VAL A 96 -1.00 7.76 -0.56
CA VAL A 96 -1.96 7.92 -1.66
C VAL A 96 -3.30 8.42 -1.15
N PHE A 97 -3.88 7.74 -0.15
CA PHE A 97 -5.15 8.11 0.43
C PHE A 97 -5.14 9.52 1.02
N VAL A 98 -4.14 9.85 1.84
CA VAL A 98 -4.05 11.16 2.52
C VAL A 98 -3.95 12.29 1.50
N LEU A 99 -3.07 12.17 0.50
CA LEU A 99 -2.88 13.22 -0.51
C LEU A 99 -4.10 13.34 -1.43
N ALA A 100 -4.68 12.22 -1.87
CA ALA A 100 -5.89 12.23 -2.68
C ALA A 100 -7.09 12.80 -1.92
N PHE A 101 -7.27 12.42 -0.65
CA PHE A 101 -8.30 12.96 0.24
C PHE A 101 -8.15 14.47 0.44
N ILE A 102 -6.94 14.95 0.73
CA ILE A 102 -6.68 16.39 0.91
C ILE A 102 -6.95 17.16 -0.39
N TYR A 103 -6.50 16.65 -1.54
CA TYR A 103 -6.75 17.29 -2.83
C TYR A 103 -8.25 17.42 -3.13
N MET A 104 -9.00 16.34 -2.94
CA MET A 104 -10.45 16.32 -3.17
C MET A 104 -11.17 17.25 -2.20
N LYS A 105 -10.81 17.22 -0.91
CA LYS A 105 -11.40 18.09 0.12
C LYS A 105 -11.12 19.58 -0.13
N ARG A 106 -9.94 19.93 -0.62
CA ARG A 106 -9.56 21.31 -0.94
C ARG A 106 -10.28 21.87 -2.16
N GLY A 107 -10.97 21.04 -2.95
CA GLY A 107 -11.71 21.50 -4.13
C GLY A 107 -10.80 22.11 -5.21
N ALA A 108 -9.49 21.79 -5.20
CA ALA A 108 -8.51 22.34 -6.14
C ALA A 108 -8.78 21.96 -7.62
N TRP A 109 -9.75 21.07 -7.84
CA TRP A 109 -10.30 20.74 -9.14
C TRP A 109 -11.28 21.80 -9.70
N LYS A 110 -11.90 22.62 -8.84
CA LYS A 110 -12.92 23.62 -9.23
C LYS A 110 -12.34 24.87 -9.92
N HIS A 111 -11.04 25.11 -9.80
CA HIS A 111 -10.38 26.29 -10.39
C HIS A 111 -9.94 26.10 -11.85
N THR A 112 -10.40 25.04 -12.51
CA THR A 112 -10.22 24.92 -13.96
C THR A 112 -11.16 25.92 -14.63
N LYS A 113 -10.61 27.05 -15.09
CA LYS A 113 -11.31 27.89 -16.07
C LYS A 113 -11.57 27.04 -17.30
N ALA A 114 -12.84 26.94 -17.69
CA ALA A 114 -13.25 26.41 -18.98
C ALA A 114 -12.60 27.21 -20.12
#